data_AF-H8GXN0-F1
#
_entry.id   AF-H8GXN0-F1
#
_cell.length_a   1.000
_cell.length_b   1.000
_cell.length_c   1.000
_cell.angle_alpha   90.00
_cell.angle_beta   90.00
_cell.angle_gamma   90.00
#
_symmetry.space_group_name_H-M   'P 1'
#
loop_
_entity.id
_entity.type
_entity.pdbx_description
1 polymer ?
#
loop_
_entity_poly.entity_id
_entity_poly.type
_entity_poly.pdbx_seq_one_letter_code
_entity_poly.pdbx_strand_id
1 'polypeptide(L)'
;MIDADTINAAFHCLRTEQLSLANYTALETRVRTEIESKKAELLALGIIDGKNAEIREGQLRDRLASEHLELSEAQGAVAEARTGVTIAQIEVDRCKTLLRLLEVTRPS
;
A
#
# COMPACT_ATOMS: atom_id res chain seq x y z
N MET A 1 -28.88 -12.41 -14.09
CA MET A 1 -27.93 -12.88 -15.13
C MET A 1 -26.74 -11.94 -15.06
N ILE A 2 -25.51 -12.45 -14.93
CA ILE A 2 -24.34 -11.56 -14.96
C ILE A 2 -24.21 -10.98 -16.37
N ASP A 3 -24.09 -9.66 -16.48
CA ASP A 3 -23.95 -8.95 -17.76
C ASP A 3 -22.50 -8.49 -17.96
N ALA A 4 -22.19 -8.08 -19.20
CA ALA A 4 -20.88 -7.61 -19.58
C ALA A 4 -20.45 -6.37 -18.77
N ASP A 5 -21.40 -5.51 -18.42
CA ASP A 5 -21.14 -4.28 -17.67
C ASP A 5 -20.67 -4.60 -16.24
N THR A 6 -21.29 -5.57 -15.57
CA THR A 6 -20.88 -6.04 -14.25
C THR A 6 -19.46 -6.61 -14.27
N ILE A 7 -19.13 -7.40 -15.29
CA ILE A 7 -17.79 -7.99 -15.46
C ILE A 7 -16.76 -6.89 -15.70
N ASN A 8 -17.04 -5.98 -16.63
CA ASN A 8 -16.17 -4.85 -16.95
C ASN A 8 -15.92 -3.97 -15.73
N ALA A 9 -16.96 -3.71 -14.93
CA ALA A 9 -16.85 -2.95 -13.69
C ALA A 9 -15.94 -3.64 -12.66
N ALA A 10 -16.06 -4.97 -12.49
CA ALA A 10 -15.20 -5.73 -11.58
C ALA A 10 -13.71 -5.66 -11.98
N PHE A 11 -13.42 -5.84 -13.27
CA PHE A 11 -12.04 -5.71 -13.79
C PHE A 11 -11.51 -4.27 -13.70
N HIS A 12 -12.35 -3.27 -13.95
CA HIS A 12 -11.98 -1.87 -13.79
C HIS A 12 -11.67 -1.53 -12.34
N CYS A 13 -12.48 -2.02 -11.40
CA CYS A 13 -12.26 -1.89 -9.97
C CYS A 13 -10.91 -2.50 -9.56
N LEU A 14 -10.65 -3.75 -9.94
CA LEU A 14 -9.38 -4.43 -9.67
C LEU A 14 -8.18 -3.63 -10.21
N ARG A 15 -8.27 -3.12 -11.44
CA ARG A 15 -7.20 -2.29 -12.02
C ARG A 15 -6.97 -1.01 -11.23
N THR A 16 -8.05 -0.36 -10.78
CA THR A 16 -7.97 0.90 -10.01
C THR A 16 -7.31 0.65 -8.66
N GLU A 17 -7.69 -0.42 -7.96
CA GLU A 17 -7.08 -0.82 -6.69
C GLU A 17 -5.59 -1.19 -6.84
N GLN A 18 -5.24 -1.89 -7.92
CA GLN A 18 -3.84 -2.20 -8.22
C GLN A 18 -2.99 -0.95 -8.47
N LEU A 19 -3.56 0.05 -9.16
CA LEU A 19 -2.89 1.34 -9.37
C LEU A 19 -2.73 2.10 -8.06
N SER A 20 -3.77 2.15 -7.22
CA SER A 20 -3.71 2.75 -5.89
C SER A 20 -2.63 2.09 -5.02
N LEU A 21 -2.57 0.75 -5.00
CA LEU A 21 -1.55 0.01 -4.27
C LEU A 21 -0.13 0.36 -4.75
N ALA A 22 0.07 0.44 -6.07
CA ALA A 22 1.36 0.82 -6.63
C ALA A 22 1.76 2.24 -6.21
N ASN A 23 0.83 3.19 -6.26
CA ASN A 23 1.06 4.58 -5.84
C ASN A 23 1.41 4.68 -4.35
N TYR A 24 0.66 4.01 -3.48
CA TYR A 24 0.93 4.04 -2.03
C TYR A 24 2.23 3.32 -1.67
N THR A 25 2.58 2.24 -2.37
CA THR A 25 3.88 1.56 -2.17
C THR A 25 5.04 2.45 -2.60
N ALA A 26 4.89 3.20 -3.69
CA ALA A 26 5.88 4.18 -4.13
C ALA A 26 6.01 5.33 -3.12
N LEU A 27 4.90 5.81 -2.57
CA LEU A 27 4.88 6.81 -1.50
C LEU A 27 5.59 6.31 -0.23
N GLU A 28 5.25 5.12 0.26
CA GLU A 28 5.90 4.51 1.43
C GLU A 28 7.41 4.40 1.23
N THR A 29 7.83 3.96 0.04
CA THR A 29 9.25 3.85 -0.32
C THR A 29 9.93 5.21 -0.31
N ARG A 30 9.32 6.23 -0.92
CA ARG A 30 9.84 7.61 -0.93
C ARG A 30 10.03 8.15 0.48
N VAL A 31 9.00 8.06 1.33
CA VAL A 31 9.06 8.56 2.71
C VAL A 31 10.14 7.83 3.51
N ARG A 32 10.24 6.50 3.35
CA ARG A 32 11.29 5.70 3.97
C ARG A 32 12.69 6.16 3.54
N THR A 33 12.89 6.42 2.26
CA THR A 33 14.19 6.92 1.76
C THR A 33 14.50 8.33 2.28
N GLU A 34 13.50 9.19 2.41
CA GLU A 34 13.66 10.54 2.96
C GLU A 34 14.07 10.49 4.45
N ILE A 35 13.46 9.61 5.23
CA ILE A 35 13.85 9.37 6.63
C ILE A 35 15.32 8.93 6.71
N GLU A 36 15.75 7.96 5.90
CA GLU A 36 17.13 7.48 5.93
C GLU A 36 18.13 8.57 5.49
N SER A 37 17.78 9.38 4.49
CA SER A 37 18.61 10.54 4.09
C SER A 37 18.73 11.56 5.23
N LYS A 38 17.61 11.93 5.87
CA LYS A 38 17.60 12.87 7.00
C LYS A 38 18.35 12.31 8.21
N LYS A 39 18.25 11.02 8.51
CA LYS A 39 19.06 10.36 9.55
C LYS A 39 20.55 10.53 9.28
N ALA A 40 20.99 10.25 8.05
CA ALA A 40 22.39 10.40 7.66
C ALA A 40 22.87 11.86 7.78
N GLU A 41 22.05 12.83 7.36
CA GLU A 41 22.35 14.26 7.49
C GLU A 41 22.47 14.70 8.95
N LEU A 42 21.51 14.32 9.81
CA LEU A 42 21.52 14.65 11.23
C LEU A 42 22.75 14.09 11.97
N LEU A 43 23.19 12.88 11.57
CA LEU A 43 24.43 12.27 12.08
C LEU A 43 25.67 13.00 11.55
N ALA A 44 25.72 13.35 10.26
CA ALA A 44 26.84 14.04 9.65
C ALA A 44 27.04 15.46 10.20
N LEU A 45 25.95 16.15 10.52
CA LEU A 45 25.96 17.48 11.13
C LEU A 45 26.32 17.44 12.64
N GLY A 46 26.47 16.26 13.23
CA GLY A 46 26.75 16.10 14.66
C GLY A 46 25.62 16.58 15.57
N ILE A 47 24.39 16.72 15.03
CA ILE A 47 23.21 17.16 15.79
C ILE A 47 22.76 16.08 16.77
N ILE A 48 22.97 14.81 16.40
CA ILE A 48 22.69 13.65 17.23
C ILE A 48 23.94 13.34 18.06
N ASP A 49 23.88 13.69 19.35
CA ASP A 49 24.97 13.47 20.30
C ASP A 49 24.49 12.56 21.43
N GLY A 50 25.04 11.36 21.49
CA GLY A 50 24.70 10.35 22.49
C GLY A 50 25.83 9.37 22.67
N LYS A 51 26.24 9.17 23.93
CA LYS A 51 27.33 8.26 24.30
C LYS A 51 27.03 6.78 24.01
N ASN A 52 25.76 6.42 23.84
CA ASN A 52 25.31 5.07 23.50
C ASN A 52 24.28 5.10 22.34
N ALA A 53 23.97 3.93 21.80
CA ALA A 53 23.05 3.79 20.66
C ALA A 53 21.60 4.20 21.01
N GLU A 54 21.12 3.86 22.20
CA GLU A 54 19.75 4.17 22.63
C GLU A 54 19.46 5.68 22.69
N ILE A 55 20.39 6.48 23.22
CA ILE A 55 20.24 7.95 23.28
C ILE A 55 20.20 8.54 21.87
N ARG A 56 21.08 8.06 20.98
CA ARG A 56 21.11 8.53 19.58
C ARG A 56 19.82 8.16 18.85
N GLU A 57 19.28 6.97 19.10
CA GLU A 57 18.04 6.51 18.50
C GLU A 57 16.82 7.28 19.02
N GLY A 58 16.78 7.58 20.33
CA GLY A 58 15.75 8.44 20.93
C GLY A 58 15.75 9.84 20.32
N GLN A 59 16.92 10.47 20.22
CA GLN A 59 17.06 11.79 19.60
C GLN A 59 16.65 11.78 18.12
N LEU A 60 17.00 10.72 17.37
CA LEU A 60 16.57 10.57 15.99
C LEU A 60 15.05 10.42 15.88
N ARG A 61 14.41 9.64 16.75
CA ARG A 61 12.94 9.52 16.75
C ARG A 61 12.26 10.83 17.06
N ASP A 62 12.73 11.57 18.06
CA ASP A 62 12.16 12.86 18.44
C ASP A 62 12.28 13.88 17.31
N ARG A 63 13.44 13.91 16.63
CA ARG A 63 13.72 14.83 15.52
C ARG A 63 12.98 14.47 14.23
N LEU A 64 12.71 13.19 14.02
CA LEU A 64 12.04 12.65 12.83
C LEU A 64 10.61 12.21 13.13
N ALA A 65 10.01 12.72 14.21
CA ALA A 65 8.69 12.28 14.67
C ALA A 65 7.60 12.53 13.61
N SER A 66 7.69 13.66 12.91
CA SER A 66 6.75 14.00 11.83
C SER A 66 6.89 13.06 10.65
N GLU A 67 8.11 12.75 10.23
CA GLU A 67 8.37 11.84 9.11
C GLU A 67 7.99 10.40 9.48
N HIS A 68 8.20 9.99 10.72
CA HIS A 68 7.73 8.70 11.22
C HIS A 68 6.20 8.60 11.26
N LEU A 69 5.51 9.70 11.56
CA LEU A 69 4.05 9.77 11.44
C LEU A 69 3.61 9.62 9.97
N GLU A 70 4.23 10.37 9.05
CA GLU A 70 3.96 10.26 7.60
C GLU A 70 4.22 8.83 7.08
N LEU A 71 5.29 8.19 7.55
CA LEU A 71 5.58 6.80 7.20
C LEU A 71 4.49 5.85 7.72
N SER A 72 4.03 6.05 8.95
CA SER A 72 2.95 5.26 9.54
C SER A 72 1.64 5.41 8.75
N GLU A 73 1.30 6.63 8.33
CA GLU A 73 0.13 6.89 7.49
C GLU A 73 0.27 6.22 6.11
N ALA A 74 1.43 6.33 5.48
CA ALA A 74 1.70 5.67 4.20
C ALA A 74 1.60 4.14 4.31
N GLN A 75 2.10 3.55 5.40
CA GLN A 75 1.97 2.13 5.68
C GLN A 75 0.50 1.71 5.89
N GLY A 76 -0.28 2.53 6.58
CA GLY A 76 -1.73 2.35 6.71
C GLY A 76 -2.42 2.33 5.35
N ALA A 77 -2.12 3.30 4.49
CA ALA A 77 -2.67 3.38 3.14
C ALA A 77 -2.30 2.17 2.27
N VAL A 78 -1.06 1.65 2.39
CA VAL A 78 -0.65 0.41 1.71
C VAL A 78 -1.45 -0.79 2.21
N ALA A 79 -1.66 -0.92 3.53
CA ALA A 79 -2.44 -2.01 4.11
C ALA A 79 -3.91 -1.97 3.65
N GLU A 80 -4.51 -0.79 3.62
CA GLU A 80 -5.87 -0.57 3.10
C GLU A 80 -5.97 -0.92 1.61
N ALA A 81 -5.04 -0.44 0.79
CA ALA A 81 -5.03 -0.73 -0.64
C ALA A 81 -4.81 -2.23 -0.94
N ARG A 82 -4.01 -2.95 -0.15
CA ARG A 82 -3.89 -4.41 -0.26
C ARG A 82 -5.23 -5.11 0.01
N THR A 83 -5.97 -4.62 0.99
CA THR A 83 -7.31 -5.11 1.31
C THR A 83 -8.27 -4.82 0.15
N GLY A 84 -8.23 -3.61 -0.41
CA GLY A 84 -9.00 -3.21 -1.59
C GLY A 84 -8.74 -4.12 -2.80
N VAL A 85 -7.48 -4.37 -3.14
CA VAL A 85 -7.08 -5.32 -4.19
C VAL A 85 -7.63 -6.72 -3.93
N THR A 86 -7.56 -7.20 -2.68
CA THR A 86 -8.06 -8.54 -2.31
C THR A 86 -9.57 -8.65 -2.55
N ILE A 87 -10.33 -7.64 -2.13
CA ILE A 87 -11.79 -7.59 -2.33
C ILE A 87 -12.13 -7.54 -3.82
N ALA A 88 -11.47 -6.67 -4.59
CA ALA A 88 -11.70 -6.56 -6.02
C ALA A 88 -11.34 -7.85 -6.79
N GLN A 89 -10.31 -8.56 -6.35
CA GLN A 89 -9.92 -9.86 -6.91
C GLN A 89 -10.99 -10.93 -6.66
N ILE A 90 -11.55 -10.98 -5.44
CA ILE A 90 -12.66 -11.87 -5.10
C ILE A 90 -13.85 -11.61 -6.02
N GLU A 91 -14.17 -10.34 -6.29
CA GLU A 91 -15.30 -9.98 -7.15
C GLU A 91 -15.08 -10.40 -8.61
N VAL A 92 -13.85 -10.23 -9.12
CA VAL A 92 -13.48 -10.76 -10.45
C VAL A 92 -13.62 -12.27 -10.51
N ASP A 93 -13.18 -13.00 -9.48
CA ASP A 93 -13.25 -14.46 -9.45
C ASP A 93 -14.69 -14.97 -9.28
N ARG A 94 -15.53 -14.23 -8.55
CA ARG A 94 -16.99 -14.43 -8.51
C ARG A 94 -17.58 -14.32 -9.91
N CYS A 95 -17.24 -13.27 -10.66
CA CYS A 95 -17.72 -13.06 -12.02
C CYS A 95 -17.31 -14.20 -12.97
N LYS A 96 -16.03 -14.61 -12.94
CA LYS A 96 -15.53 -15.76 -13.73
C LYS A 96 -16.26 -17.06 -13.39
N THR A 97 -16.53 -17.29 -12.11
CA THR A 97 -17.23 -18.49 -11.65
C THR A 97 -18.67 -18.52 -12.18
N LEU A 98 -19.38 -17.39 -12.11
CA LEU A 98 -20.74 -17.28 -12.64
C LEU A 98 -20.81 -17.48 -14.15
N LEU A 99 -19.85 -16.95 -14.91
CA LEU A 99 -19.74 -17.20 -16.36
C LEU A 99 -19.57 -18.69 -16.65
N ARG A 100 -18.64 -19.35 -15.96
CA ARG A 100 -18.39 -20.78 -16.15
C ARG A 100 -19.60 -21.64 -15.79
N LEU A 101 -20.36 -21.27 -14.76
CA LEU A 101 -21.60 -21.95 -14.41
C LEU A 101 -22.65 -21.80 -15.51
N LEU A 102 -22.78 -20.61 -16.12
CA LEU A 102 -23.71 -20.39 -17.25
C LEU A 102 -23.33 -21.22 -18.48
N GLU A 103 -22.04 -21.38 -18.76
CA GLU A 103 -21.55 -22.24 -19.85
C GLU A 103 -21.92 -23.71 -19.65
N VAL A 104 -21.84 -24.21 -18.40
CA VAL A 104 -22.16 -25.61 -18.07
C VAL A 104 -23.66 -25.87 -17.95
N THR A 105 -24.46 -24.86 -17.57
CA THR A 105 -25.90 -25.02 -17.29
C THR A 105 -26.82 -24.64 -18.45
N ARG A 106 -26.30 -24.09 -19.55
CA ARG A 106 -27.05 -23.97 -20.81
C ARG A 106 -26.91 -25.27 -21.61
N PRO A 107 -27.91 -26.17 -21.64
CA PRO A 107 -27.88 -27.29 -22.57
C PRO A 107 -27.91 -26.76 -24.00
N SER A 108 -27.13 -27.41 -24.87
CA SER A 108 -27.15 -27.24 -26.33
C SER A 108 -28.51 -27.58 -26.91
#